data_AF-A0A248L4P6-F1
#
_entry.id   AF-A0A248L4P6-F1
#
_cell.length_a   1.000
_cell.length_b   1.000
_cell.length_c   1.000
_cell.angle_alpha   90.00
_cell.angle_beta   90.00
_cell.angle_gamma   90.00
#
_symmetry.space_group_name_H-M   'P 1'
#
loop_
_entity.id
_entity.type
_entity.pdbx_description
1 polymer ?
#
loop_
_entity_poly.entity_id
_entity_poly.type
_entity_poly.pdbx_seq_one_letter_code
_entity_poly.pdbx_strand_id
1 'polypeptide(L)'
;MEKLYEDRIIHRMNRIEGQLHGIVRMMKEDASCKDVVTQLSATRSAIDRVIGLVVSENLIGCVKNDETEENHEQAVAEAVQLLLKSR
;
A
#
# COMPACT_ATOMS: atom_id res chain seq x y z
N MET A 1 -9.64 14.39 16.25
CA MET A 1 -9.82 13.03 15.70
C MET A 1 -8.45 12.58 15.26
N GLU A 2 -7.92 11.56 15.93
CA GLU A 2 -6.57 11.03 15.62
C GLU A 2 -6.60 10.39 14.24
N LYS A 3 -5.67 10.81 13.38
CA LYS A 3 -5.68 10.47 11.96
C LYS A 3 -4.97 9.13 11.80
N LEU A 4 -5.69 8.09 11.40
CA LEU A 4 -5.15 6.73 11.26
C LEU A 4 -4.15 6.58 10.11
N TYR A 5 -4.18 7.49 9.12
CA TYR A 5 -3.32 7.47 7.94
C TYR A 5 -2.79 8.86 7.60
N GLU A 6 -1.51 8.94 7.25
CA GLU A 6 -0.91 10.18 6.76
C GLU A 6 -1.53 10.61 5.41
N ASP A 7 -1.66 11.92 5.19
CA ASP A 7 -2.14 12.48 3.91
C ASP A 7 -1.31 12.01 2.72
N ARG A 8 -0.02 11.73 2.95
CA ARG A 8 0.89 11.19 1.94
C ARG A 8 0.42 9.82 1.42
N ILE A 9 -0.12 8.95 2.27
CA ILE A 9 -0.67 7.65 1.85
C ILE A 9 -1.92 7.88 1.00
N ILE A 10 -2.82 8.77 1.44
CA ILE A 10 -4.04 9.12 0.70
C ILE A 10 -3.69 9.68 -0.68
N HIS A 11 -2.72 10.59 -0.78
CA HIS A 11 -2.27 11.11 -2.07
C HIS A 11 -1.70 10.03 -3.01
N ARG A 12 -1.04 9.00 -2.48
CA ARG A 12 -0.57 7.86 -3.28
C ARG A 12 -1.73 7.00 -3.76
N MET A 13 -2.73 6.78 -2.91
CA MET A 13 -3.95 6.06 -3.29
C MET A 13 -4.74 6.78 -4.37
N ASN A 14 -4.91 8.11 -4.28
CA ASN A 14 -5.56 8.90 -5.32
C ASN A 14 -4.82 8.81 -6.68
N ARG A 15 -3.48 8.71 -6.65
CA ARG A 15 -2.70 8.47 -7.88
C ARG A 15 -2.96 7.08 -8.47
N ILE A 16 -3.00 6.05 -7.62
CA ILE A 16 -3.30 4.67 -8.02
C ILE A 16 -4.71 4.59 -8.62
N GLU A 17 -5.69 5.27 -8.02
CA GLU A 17 -7.05 5.38 -8.55
C GLU A 17 -7.05 5.97 -9.96
N GLY A 18 -6.29 7.04 -10.20
CA GLY A 18 -6.12 7.62 -11.53
C GLY A 18 -5.48 6.65 -12.54
N GLN A 19 -4.51 5.84 -12.10
CA GLN A 19 -3.89 4.81 -12.94
C GLN A 19 -4.91 3.73 -13.34
N LEU A 20 -5.75 3.28 -12.41
CA LEU A 20 -6.81 2.30 -12.68
C LEU A 20 -7.82 2.83 -13.71
N HIS A 21 -8.25 4.09 -13.56
CA HIS A 21 -9.11 4.74 -14.55
C HIS A 21 -8.44 4.82 -15.94
N GLY A 22 -7.14 5.15 -15.97
CA GLY A 22 -6.35 5.17 -17.20
C GLY A 22 -6.29 3.80 -17.89
N ILE A 23 -6.07 2.73 -17.12
CA ILE A 23 -6.04 1.35 -17.63
C ILE A 23 -7.39 0.95 -18.22
N VAL A 24 -8.50 1.23 -17.53
CA VAL A 24 -9.85 0.94 -18.04
C VAL A 24 -10.11 1.71 -19.34
N ARG A 25 -9.65 2.95 -19.44
CA ARG A 25 -9.74 3.72 -20.69
C ARG A 25 -8.91 3.09 -21.81
N MET A 26 -7.67 2.68 -21.55
CA MET A 26 -6.82 1.99 -22.53
C MET A 26 -7.50 0.73 -23.07
N MET A 27 -8.16 -0.05 -22.19
CA MET A 27 -8.91 -1.24 -22.61
C MET A 27 -10.10 -0.90 -23.51
N LYS A 28 -10.83 0.19 -23.21
CA LYS A 28 -11.96 0.66 -24.05
C LYS A 28 -11.51 1.21 -25.41
N GLU A 29 -10.26 1.66 -25.51
CA GLU A 29 -9.63 2.18 -26.73
C GLU A 29 -8.84 1.09 -27.48
N ASP A 30 -9.06 -0.20 -27.15
CA ASP A 30 -8.39 -1.36 -27.77
C ASP A 30 -6.85 -1.27 -27.77
N ALA A 31 -6.27 -0.69 -26.72
CA ALA A 31 -4.82 -0.63 -26.54
C ALA A 31 -4.19 -2.03 -26.49
N SER A 32 -2.92 -2.14 -26.86
CA SER A 32 -2.24 -3.42 -26.93
C SER A 32 -2.19 -4.12 -25.56
N CYS A 33 -2.28 -5.45 -25.55
CA CYS A 33 -2.16 -6.25 -24.33
C CYS A 33 -0.86 -5.94 -23.57
N LYS A 34 0.24 -5.68 -24.31
CA LYS A 34 1.54 -5.34 -23.72
C LYS A 34 1.48 -4.04 -22.95
N ASP A 35 0.83 -3.01 -23.48
CA ASP A 35 0.74 -1.70 -22.83
C ASP A 35 -0.17 -1.75 -21.60
N VAL A 36 -1.30 -2.46 -21.70
CA VAL A 36 -2.21 -2.69 -20.57
C VAL A 36 -1.50 -3.45 -19.45
N VAL A 37 -0.79 -4.54 -19.75
CA VAL A 37 -0.01 -5.31 -18.76
C VAL A 37 1.10 -4.47 -18.14
N THR A 38 1.74 -3.60 -18.92
CA THR A 38 2.76 -2.67 -18.40
C THR A 38 2.17 -1.72 -17.36
N GLN A 39 1.00 -1.12 -17.64
CA GLN A 39 0.34 -0.22 -16.70
C GLN A 39 -0.21 -0.94 -15.47
N LEU A 40 -0.78 -2.14 -15.64
CA LEU A 40 -1.21 -2.98 -14.52
C LEU A 40 -0.02 -3.33 -13.61
N SER A 41 1.13 -3.69 -14.18
CA SER A 41 2.36 -3.99 -13.43
C SER A 41 2.86 -2.75 -12.67
N ALA A 42 2.87 -1.59 -13.31
CA ALA A 42 3.23 -0.33 -12.65
C ALA A 42 2.28 0.02 -11.49
N THR A 43 0.98 -0.23 -11.67
CA THR A 43 -0.05 -0.02 -10.64
C THR A 43 0.12 -0.98 -9.48
N ARG A 44 0.38 -2.27 -9.74
CA ARG A 44 0.72 -3.26 -8.70
C ARG A 44 1.92 -2.79 -7.87
N SER A 45 3.02 -2.40 -8.52
CA SER A 45 4.20 -1.89 -7.80
C SER A 45 3.93 -0.59 -7.02
N ALA A 46 2.94 0.21 -7.41
CA ALA A 46 2.52 1.37 -6.62
C ALA A 46 1.73 0.95 -5.37
N ILE A 47 0.84 -0.04 -5.50
CA ILE A 47 0.09 -0.64 -4.40
C ILE A 47 1.04 -1.29 -3.38
N ASP A 48 2.01 -2.10 -3.82
CA ASP A 48 2.99 -2.76 -2.94
C ASP A 48 3.73 -1.74 -2.07
N ARG A 49 4.04 -0.56 -2.63
CA ARG A 49 4.68 0.54 -1.90
C ARG A 49 3.74 1.18 -0.87
N VAL A 50 2.44 1.30 -1.17
CA VAL A 50 1.47 1.80 -0.20
C VAL A 50 1.29 0.80 0.95
N ILE A 51 1.23 -0.50 0.65
CA ILE A 51 1.15 -1.53 1.68
C ILE A 51 2.34 -1.42 2.65
N GLY A 52 3.57 -1.31 2.12
CA GLY A 52 4.75 -1.12 2.96
C GLY A 52 4.66 0.12 3.86
N LEU A 53 4.12 1.23 3.36
CA LEU A 53 3.92 2.44 4.16
C LEU A 53 2.89 2.22 5.27
N VAL A 54 1.72 1.66 4.96
CA VAL A 54 0.66 1.38 5.95
C VAL A 54 1.17 0.47 7.06
N VAL A 55 1.89 -0.60 6.70
CA VAL A 55 2.48 -1.51 7.69
C VAL A 55 3.54 -0.80 8.54
N SER A 56 4.39 0.02 7.93
CA SER A 56 5.42 0.76 8.66
C SER A 56 4.84 1.78 9.64
N GLU A 57 3.78 2.51 9.26
CA GLU A 57 3.11 3.46 10.13
C GLU A 57 2.43 2.76 11.31
N ASN A 58 1.78 1.61 11.06
CA ASN A 58 1.21 0.78 12.11
C ASN A 58 2.27 0.27 13.10
N LEU A 59 3.40 -0.26 12.61
CA LEU A 59 4.49 -0.73 13.46
C LEU A 59 5.08 0.39 14.33
N ILE A 60 5.31 1.58 13.74
CA ILE A 60 5.80 2.76 14.48
C ILE A 60 4.80 3.18 15.55
N GLY A 61 3.50 3.13 15.25
CA GLY A 61 2.43 3.40 16.21
C GLY A 61 2.43 2.45 17.40
N CYS A 62 2.52 1.14 17.14
CA CYS A 62 2.57 0.13 18.20
C CYS A 62 3.81 0.30 19.10
N VAL A 63 5.01 0.45 18.51
CA VAL A 63 6.26 0.59 19.28
C VAL A 63 6.31 1.88 20.10
N LYS A 64 5.68 2.97 19.65
CA LYS A 64 5.63 4.24 20.41
C LYS A 64 4.65 4.20 21.59
N ASN A 65 3.63 3.34 21.52
CA ASN A 65 2.53 3.31 22.49
C ASN A 65 2.67 2.19 23.53
N ASP A 66 3.59 1.23 23.32
CA ASP A 66 3.84 0.11 24.22
C ASP A 66 5.20 0.22 24.92
N GLU A 67 5.25 -0.08 26.22
CA GLU A 67 6.45 0.07 27.06
C GLU A 67 7.21 -1.25 27.30
N THR A 68 6.67 -2.41 26.89
CA THR A 68 7.27 -3.73 27.18
C THR A 68 7.87 -4.39 25.94
N GLU A 69 8.97 -5.14 26.13
CA GLU A 69 9.62 -5.90 25.06
C GLU A 69 8.69 -6.94 24.42
N GLU A 70 7.81 -7.59 25.21
CA GLU A 70 6.85 -8.58 24.71
C GLU A 70 5.85 -7.98 23.72
N ASN A 71 5.36 -6.75 23.99
CA ASN A 71 4.45 -6.05 23.08
C ASN A 71 5.15 -5.59 21.79
N HIS A 72 6.45 -5.26 21.87
CA HIS A 72 7.25 -4.91 20.69
C HIS A 72 7.47 -6.11 19.76
N GLU A 73 7.78 -7.29 20.31
CA GLU A 73 7.90 -8.52 19.51
C GLU A 73 6.59 -8.87 18.80
N GLN A 74 5.45 -8.71 19.49
CA GLN A 74 4.13 -8.96 18.92
C GLN A 74 3.80 -7.98 17.79
N ALA A 75 4.10 -6.69 17.96
CA ALA A 75 3.91 -5.68 16.92
C ALA A 75 4.77 -5.97 15.67
N VAL A 76 6.02 -6.39 15.85
CA VAL A 76 6.90 -6.80 14.74
C VAL A 76 6.34 -8.03 14.03
N ALA A 77 5.87 -9.03 14.77
CA ALA A 77 5.27 -10.23 14.19
C ALA A 77 4.02 -9.90 13.34
N GLU A 78 3.15 -9.02 13.82
CA GLU A 78 1.98 -8.55 13.08
C GLU A 78 2.37 -7.83 11.79
N ALA A 79 3.33 -6.91 11.85
CA ALA A 79 3.84 -6.20 10.68
C ALA A 79 4.41 -7.16 9.61
N VAL A 80 5.18 -8.16 10.04
CA VAL A 80 5.70 -9.20 9.14
C VAL A 80 4.55 -9.99 8.49
N GLN A 81 3.53 -10.37 9.25
CA GLN A 81 2.37 -11.08 8.70
C GLN A 81 1.61 -10.26 7.65
N LEU A 82 1.43 -8.96 7.89
CA LEU A 82 0.78 -8.06 6.93
C LEU A 82 1.58 -7.94 5.62
N LEU A 83 2.91 -7.86 5.71
CA LEU A 83 3.77 -7.87 4.53
C LEU A 83 3.70 -9.19 3.75
N LEU A 84 3.69 -10.33 4.45
CA LEU A 84 3.59 -11.63 3.78
C LEU A 84 2.26 -11.82 3.05
N LYS A 85 1.14 -11.31 3.59
CA LYS A 85 -0.18 -11.35 2.94
C LYS A 85 -0.28 -10.50 1.67
N SER A 86 0.65 -9.58 1.46
CA SER A 86 0.64 -8.65 0.33
C SER A 86 1.34 -9.15 -0.93
N ARG A 87 2.05 -10.28 -0.85
CA ARG A 87 2.82 -10.86 -1.95
C ARG A 87 2.01 -11.80 -2.84
#